data_AF-A0AB33JPR7-F1
#
_entry.id   AF-A0AB33JPR7-F1
#
_cell.length_a   1.000
_cell.length_b   1.000
_cell.length_c   1.000
_cell.angle_alpha   90.00
_cell.angle_beta   90.00
_cell.angle_gamma   90.00
#
_symmetry.space_group_name_H-M   'P 1'
#
loop_
_entity.id
_entity.type
_entity.pdbx_description
1 polymer ?
#
loop_
_entity_poly.entity_id
_entity_poly.type
_entity_poly.pdbx_seq_one_letter_code
_entity_poly.pdbx_strand_id
1 'polypeptide(L)'
;MAGIDHTRPNHSNQPHSCPNCGLSDEIRSVPAVYLAGRDTVSVPGRDGDGRPTTVTRGVTTALSAALAPAPPRAVSAVTRAAGAAGLGMLGVFATLVAIGTFIGGALGGHWFSGDGTGSAAGSEQWTTINGTPTVWINGGPSSAAAAHDSDLAFLGWISGFALLTAVLLFVLAARLAARFRAAMVGRPAAEAVWSRAWYCARCGSVHFPPADGDPTEALSLQQFRALVWEAGGYGALVAQHPAV
;
A
#
# COMPACT_ATOMS: atom_id res chain seq x y z
N MET A 1 -10.89 49.48 31.35
CA MET A 1 -9.62 48.97 31.88
C MET A 1 -9.81 47.48 32.16
N ALA A 2 -9.45 46.63 31.20
CA ALA A 2 -9.55 45.18 31.33
C ALA A 2 -8.19 44.65 31.82
N GLY A 3 -8.18 44.04 33.00
CA GLY A 3 -6.99 43.41 33.59
C GLY A 3 -6.66 42.13 32.85
N ILE A 4 -5.44 42.06 32.31
CA ILE A 4 -4.88 40.84 31.75
C ILE A 4 -4.47 39.95 32.92
N ASP A 5 -5.19 38.85 33.09
CA ASP A 5 -4.88 37.82 34.08
C ASP A 5 -3.68 37.00 33.59
N HIS A 6 -2.54 37.15 34.25
CA HIS A 6 -1.28 36.47 33.95
C HIS A 6 -1.16 35.07 34.60
N THR A 7 -2.25 34.48 35.05
CA THR A 7 -2.27 33.10 35.58
C THR A 7 -2.25 32.06 34.45
N ARG A 8 -1.20 32.10 33.62
CA ARG A 8 -0.81 30.91 32.85
C ARG A 8 -0.30 29.91 33.89
N PRO A 9 -0.90 28.72 34.05
CA PRO A 9 -0.33 27.70 34.92
C PRO A 9 1.11 27.46 34.47
N ASN A 10 2.04 27.77 35.37
CA ASN A 10 3.43 27.41 35.24
C ASN A 10 3.44 25.88 35.22
N HIS A 11 3.37 25.28 34.04
CA HIS A 11 3.65 23.87 33.85
C HIS A 11 5.11 23.70 34.25
N SER A 12 5.32 23.41 35.53
CA SER A 12 6.44 22.67 36.12
C SER A 12 7.61 22.51 35.16
N ASN A 13 8.30 23.61 34.88
CA ASN A 13 9.59 23.61 34.20
C ASN A 13 10.67 23.25 35.22
N GLN A 14 10.38 22.26 36.07
CA GLN A 14 11.38 21.68 36.95
C GLN A 14 12.37 21.00 36.01
N PRO A 15 13.64 21.41 36.01
CA PRO A 15 14.65 20.75 35.22
C PRO A 15 14.73 19.31 35.72
N HIS A 16 14.19 18.37 34.93
CA HIS A 16 14.32 16.95 35.23
C HIS A 16 15.80 16.62 35.18
N SER A 17 16.40 16.27 36.32
CA SER A 17 17.79 15.80 36.36
C SER A 17 17.87 14.38 35.83
N CYS A 18 18.95 14.07 35.10
CA CYS A 18 19.17 12.71 34.63
C CYS A 18 19.39 11.78 35.85
N PRO A 19 18.68 10.65 35.96
CA PRO A 19 18.85 9.73 37.09
C PRO A 19 20.24 9.08 37.13
N ASN A 20 21.00 9.09 36.02
CA ASN A 20 22.33 8.49 35.95
C ASN A 20 23.46 9.47 36.35
N CYS A 21 23.43 10.72 35.86
CA CYS A 21 24.49 11.70 36.13
C CYS A 21 24.08 12.86 37.05
N GLY A 22 22.80 13.01 37.38
CA GLY A 22 22.26 14.07 38.25
C GLY A 22 22.17 15.46 37.61
N LEU A 23 22.69 15.64 36.39
CA LEU A 23 22.75 16.92 35.69
C LEU A 23 21.56 17.14 34.77
N SER A 24 21.27 18.41 34.46
CA SER A 24 20.13 18.84 33.64
C SER A 24 20.50 19.68 32.41
N ASP A 25 21.79 19.88 32.15
CA ASP A 25 22.34 20.75 31.11
C ASP A 25 22.19 20.17 29.69
N GLU A 26 22.26 18.85 29.55
CA GLU A 26 22.20 18.16 28.25
C GLU A 26 20.96 17.28 28.06
N ILE A 27 19.86 17.63 28.71
CA ILE A 27 18.60 16.88 28.63
C ILE A 27 17.68 17.51 27.59
N ARG A 28 17.19 16.67 26.68
CA ARG A 28 16.26 17.07 25.62
C ARG A 28 15.11 16.08 25.56
N SER A 29 13.93 16.56 25.22
CA SER A 29 12.79 15.65 25.02
C SER A 29 13.11 14.71 23.86
N VAL A 30 12.73 13.44 23.99
CA VAL A 30 12.95 12.44 22.93
C VAL A 30 12.38 12.91 21.58
N PRO A 31 11.18 13.53 21.51
CA PRO A 31 10.68 14.12 20.26
C PRO A 31 11.62 15.15 19.63
N ALA A 32 12.22 16.02 20.44
CA ALA A 32 13.15 17.03 19.92
C ALA A 32 14.42 16.38 19.37
N VAL A 33 14.99 15.38 20.05
CA VAL A 33 16.18 14.66 19.58
C VAL A 33 15.89 13.86 18.32
N TYR A 34 14.74 13.21 18.28
CA TYR A 34 14.27 12.46 17.11
C TYR A 34 14.12 13.35 15.88
N LEU A 35 13.47 14.52 16.02
CA LEU A 35 13.28 15.47 14.93
C LEU A 35 14.61 16.14 14.53
N ALA A 36 15.47 16.47 15.49
CA ALA A 36 16.78 17.06 15.20
C ALA A 36 17.72 16.11 14.45
N GLY A 37 17.59 14.79 14.66
CA GLY A 37 18.36 13.79 13.93
C GLY A 37 17.78 13.43 12.55
N ARG A 38 16.69 14.08 12.12
CA ARG A 38 16.15 13.98 10.77
C ARG A 38 16.54 15.19 9.96
N ASP A 39 17.29 14.94 8.90
CA ASP A 39 17.65 15.96 7.94
C ASP A 39 17.20 15.55 6.53
N THR A 40 16.99 16.54 5.67
CA THR A 40 16.70 16.34 4.26
C THR A 40 17.84 16.93 3.45
N VAL A 41 18.67 16.07 2.88
CA VAL A 41 19.81 16.49 2.07
C VAL A 41 19.39 16.48 0.60
N SER A 42 19.55 17.63 -0.05
CA SER A 42 19.36 17.77 -1.49
C SER A 42 20.64 17.36 -2.20
N VAL A 43 20.61 16.20 -2.87
CA VAL A 43 21.77 15.67 -3.60
C VAL A 43 21.57 15.96 -5.09
N PRO A 44 22.61 16.46 -5.79
CA PRO A 44 22.58 16.55 -7.25
C PRO A 44 22.40 15.15 -7.84
N GLY A 45 21.38 14.98 -8.68
CA GLY A 45 21.10 13.79 -9.46
C GLY A 45 21.02 14.12 -10.95
N ARG A 46 20.89 13.08 -11.76
CA ARG A 46 20.49 13.21 -13.17
C ARG A 46 19.22 12.41 -13.37
N ASP A 47 18.29 12.98 -14.14
CA ASP A 47 17.13 12.22 -14.61
C ASP A 47 17.52 11.26 -15.74
N GLY A 48 16.54 10.50 -16.25
CA GLY A 48 16.75 9.55 -17.35
C GLY A 48 17.23 10.19 -18.65
N ASP A 49 17.01 11.50 -18.82
CA ASP A 49 17.43 12.29 -19.98
C ASP A 49 18.80 12.97 -19.75
N GLY A 50 19.44 12.72 -18.61
CA GLY A 50 20.74 13.28 -18.26
C GLY A 50 20.70 14.75 -17.80
N ARG A 51 19.52 15.35 -17.61
CA ARG A 51 19.40 16.71 -17.08
C ARG A 51 19.70 16.71 -15.58
N PRO A 52 20.39 17.76 -15.08
CA PRO A 52 20.65 17.90 -13.66
C PRO A 52 19.32 18.08 -12.92
N THR A 53 19.06 17.21 -11.96
CA THR A 53 17.90 17.29 -11.06
C THR A 53 18.38 17.30 -9.62
N THR A 54 17.65 17.96 -8.73
CA THR A 54 17.95 17.90 -7.30
C THR A 54 17.05 16.84 -6.68
N VAL A 55 17.66 15.79 -6.14
CA VAL A 55 16.92 14.72 -5.46
C VAL A 55 17.09 14.89 -3.96
N THR A 56 15.99 15.23 -3.27
CA THR A 56 15.97 15.29 -1.82
C THR A 56 15.93 13.89 -1.24
N ARG A 57 16.92 13.55 -0.40
CA ARG A 57 16.98 12.29 0.36
C ARG A 57 16.89 12.58 1.84
N GLY A 58 16.00 11.88 2.54
CA GLY A 58 15.96 11.91 4.00
C GLY A 58 17.17 11.17 4.57
N VAL A 59 17.91 11.82 5.46
CA VAL A 59 18.98 11.23 6.25
C VAL A 59 18.51 11.18 7.69
N THR A 60 18.53 9.99 8.28
CA THR A 60 18.18 9.78 9.69
C THR A 60 19.40 9.29 10.42
N THR A 61 19.82 10.00 11.47
CA THR A 61 20.93 9.54 12.33
C THR A 61 20.55 8.23 13.02
N ALA A 62 21.53 7.38 13.36
CA ALA A 62 21.30 6.14 14.10
C ALA A 62 20.53 6.39 15.41
N LEU A 63 20.84 7.49 16.11
CA LEU A 63 20.12 7.94 17.31
C LEU A 63 18.64 8.27 17.02
N SER A 64 18.34 9.00 15.95
CA SER A 64 16.95 9.26 15.57
C SER A 64 16.21 7.97 15.21
N ALA A 65 16.88 7.02 14.55
CA ALA A 65 16.29 5.73 14.26
C ALA A 65 16.04 4.92 15.54
N ALA A 66 16.98 4.97 16.50
CA ALA A 66 16.87 4.39 17.85
C ALA A 66 15.61 4.86 18.57
N LEU A 67 15.36 6.17 18.51
CA LEU A 67 14.26 6.86 19.19
C LEU A 67 12.95 6.90 18.38
N ALA A 68 12.80 6.09 17.33
CA ALA A 68 11.59 6.13 16.50
C ALA A 68 10.35 5.56 17.23
N PRO A 69 9.21 6.27 17.25
CA PRO A 69 7.99 5.80 17.92
C PRO A 69 7.36 4.58 17.23
N ALA A 70 7.72 4.33 15.97
CA ALA A 70 7.24 3.21 15.19
C ALA A 70 8.40 2.65 14.34
N PRO A 71 8.36 1.36 13.99
CA PRO A 71 9.35 0.75 13.10
C PRO A 71 9.45 1.51 11.77
N PRO A 72 10.66 1.62 11.19
CA PRO A 72 10.83 2.24 9.89
C PRO A 72 9.96 1.51 8.88
N ARG A 73 9.13 2.28 8.16
CA ARG A 73 8.42 1.73 7.01
C ARG A 73 9.51 1.29 6.04
N ALA A 74 9.69 -0.02 5.84
CA ALA A 74 10.63 -0.53 4.86
C ALA A 74 10.30 0.13 3.51
N VAL A 75 11.10 1.13 3.11
CA VAL A 75 10.83 1.99 1.94
C VAL A 75 11.02 1.24 0.62
N SER A 76 11.32 -0.06 0.69
CA SER A 76 11.00 -1.03 -0.38
C SER A 76 9.51 -1.00 -0.77
N ALA A 77 8.67 -0.31 0.01
CA ALA A 77 7.29 0.00 -0.31
C ALA A 77 7.12 1.08 -1.40
N VAL A 78 8.11 1.87 -1.82
CA VAL A 78 7.91 2.77 -2.99
C VAL A 78 7.90 1.95 -4.29
N THR A 79 8.72 0.91 -4.39
CA THR A 79 8.59 -0.12 -5.43
C THR A 79 7.32 -0.98 -5.24
N ARG A 80 6.84 -1.16 -4.00
CA ARG A 80 5.64 -1.96 -3.69
C ARG A 80 4.32 -1.15 -3.71
N ALA A 81 4.34 0.17 -3.69
CA ALA A 81 3.20 1.08 -3.75
C ALA A 81 3.03 1.69 -5.14
N ALA A 82 4.13 1.91 -5.89
CA ALA A 82 4.06 1.89 -7.35
C ALA A 82 3.58 0.52 -7.83
N GLY A 83 3.96 -0.56 -7.13
CA GLY A 83 3.33 -1.86 -7.22
C GLY A 83 1.85 -1.84 -6.87
N ALA A 84 1.39 -1.32 -5.72
CA ALA A 84 -0.01 -1.41 -5.31
C ALA A 84 -0.96 -0.49 -6.11
N ALA A 85 -0.52 0.72 -6.45
CA ALA A 85 -1.26 1.62 -7.36
C ALA A 85 -1.18 1.12 -8.81
N GLY A 86 -0.03 0.60 -9.23
CA GLY A 86 0.15 -0.06 -10.53
C GLY A 86 -0.63 -1.36 -10.64
N LEU A 87 -0.74 -2.16 -9.58
CA LEU A 87 -1.56 -3.38 -9.47
C LEU A 87 -3.05 -3.01 -9.41
N GLY A 88 -3.42 -1.92 -8.76
CA GLY A 88 -4.78 -1.40 -8.79
C GLY A 88 -5.17 -0.97 -10.19
N MET A 89 -4.30 -0.23 -10.88
CA MET A 89 -4.53 0.24 -12.25
C MET A 89 -4.47 -0.92 -13.26
N LEU A 90 -3.55 -1.88 -13.10
CA LEU A 90 -3.51 -3.13 -13.87
C LEU A 90 -4.73 -4.01 -13.59
N GLY A 91 -5.21 -4.06 -12.34
CA GLY A 91 -6.43 -4.78 -11.97
C GLY A 91 -7.67 -4.16 -12.58
N VAL A 92 -7.77 -2.83 -12.58
CA VAL A 92 -8.84 -2.08 -13.26
C VAL A 92 -8.75 -2.30 -14.77
N PHE A 93 -7.56 -2.21 -15.35
CA PHE A 93 -7.35 -2.43 -16.78
C PHE A 93 -7.70 -3.86 -17.18
N ALA A 94 -7.24 -4.87 -16.43
CA ALA A 94 -7.60 -6.26 -16.64
C ALA A 94 -9.12 -6.50 -16.50
N THR A 95 -9.77 -5.82 -15.56
CA THR A 95 -11.24 -5.90 -15.39
C THR A 95 -11.97 -5.26 -16.58
N LEU A 96 -11.51 -4.11 -17.07
CA LEU A 96 -12.08 -3.46 -18.26
C LEU A 96 -11.87 -4.30 -19.52
N VAL A 97 -10.71 -4.94 -19.68
CA VAL A 97 -10.45 -5.89 -20.77
C VAL A 97 -11.40 -7.08 -20.66
N ALA A 98 -11.57 -7.68 -19.47
CA ALA A 98 -12.50 -8.79 -19.27
C ALA A 98 -13.97 -8.40 -19.58
N ILE A 99 -14.41 -7.22 -19.14
CA ILE A 99 -15.74 -6.68 -19.45
C ILE A 99 -15.89 -6.44 -20.96
N GLY A 100 -14.89 -5.84 -21.61
CA GLY A 100 -14.91 -5.59 -23.05
C GLY A 100 -14.95 -6.87 -23.87
N THR A 101 -14.17 -7.89 -23.50
CA THR A 101 -14.18 -9.20 -24.14
C THR A 101 -15.52 -9.90 -23.96
N PHE A 102 -16.14 -9.81 -22.77
CA PHE A 102 -17.45 -10.39 -22.52
C PHE A 102 -18.57 -9.69 -23.29
N ILE A 103 -18.63 -8.35 -23.27
CA ILE A 103 -19.63 -7.57 -24.00
C ILE A 103 -19.47 -7.78 -25.52
N GLY A 104 -18.23 -7.78 -26.03
CA GLY A 104 -17.95 -8.08 -27.44
C GLY A 104 -18.43 -9.48 -27.85
N GLY A 105 -18.20 -10.48 -27.00
CA GLY A 105 -18.70 -11.84 -27.22
C GLY A 105 -20.24 -11.94 -27.19
N ALA A 106 -20.88 -11.27 -26.23
CA ALA A 106 -22.33 -11.28 -26.08
C ALA A 106 -23.06 -10.56 -27.23
N LEU A 107 -22.57 -9.38 -27.65
CA LEU A 107 -23.12 -8.63 -28.78
C LEU A 107 -22.88 -9.32 -30.12
N GLY A 108 -21.82 -10.11 -30.25
CA GLY A 108 -21.57 -10.95 -31.42
C GLY A 108 -22.54 -12.14 -31.57
N GLY A 109 -23.43 -12.38 -30.59
CA GLY A 109 -24.43 -13.45 -30.63
C GLY A 109 -23.87 -14.85 -30.32
N HIS A 110 -22.56 -15.00 -30.11
CA HIS A 110 -21.93 -16.33 -29.99
C HIS A 110 -22.09 -17.00 -28.63
N TRP A 111 -22.39 -16.27 -27.54
CA TRP A 111 -22.38 -16.83 -26.17
C TRP A 111 -23.74 -17.36 -25.68
N PHE A 112 -24.83 -16.89 -26.29
CA PHE A 112 -26.20 -17.29 -25.95
C PHE A 112 -26.96 -17.86 -27.14
N SER A 113 -26.28 -18.11 -28.26
CA SER A 113 -26.78 -19.00 -29.29
C SER A 113 -26.76 -20.40 -28.71
N GLY A 114 -27.75 -20.71 -27.87
CA GLY A 114 -28.13 -22.09 -27.63
C GLY A 114 -28.34 -22.72 -28.99
N ASP A 115 -27.94 -23.97 -29.12
CA ASP A 115 -27.92 -24.81 -30.31
C ASP A 115 -29.33 -24.97 -30.91
N GLY A 116 -29.91 -23.85 -31.36
CA GLY A 116 -30.84 -23.80 -32.44
C GLY A 116 -30.00 -24.19 -33.63
N THR A 117 -29.92 -25.49 -33.85
CA THR A 117 -29.86 -26.10 -35.17
C THR A 117 -31.06 -25.65 -36.01
N GLY A 118 -31.26 -24.32 -36.12
CA GLY A 118 -31.66 -23.71 -37.36
C GLY A 118 -30.44 -23.78 -38.27
N SER A 119 -30.07 -25.00 -38.66
CA SER A 119 -29.58 -25.20 -40.02
C SER A 119 -30.44 -24.29 -40.85
N ALA A 120 -29.84 -23.33 -41.56
CA ALA A 120 -30.54 -22.59 -42.58
C ALA A 120 -31.16 -23.68 -43.47
N ALA A 121 -32.43 -23.99 -43.21
CA ALA A 121 -33.17 -24.97 -43.94
C ALA A 121 -33.38 -24.26 -45.26
N GLY A 122 -32.39 -24.40 -46.15
CA GLY A 122 -32.52 -23.99 -47.53
C GLY A 122 -33.80 -24.66 -47.97
N SER A 123 -34.86 -23.88 -48.15
CA SER A 123 -36.11 -24.40 -48.65
C SER A 123 -35.77 -24.93 -50.04
N GLU A 124 -35.71 -26.26 -50.17
CA GLU A 124 -35.58 -26.90 -51.47
C GLU A 124 -36.85 -26.57 -52.25
N GLN A 125 -36.75 -25.58 -53.13
CA GLN A 125 -37.83 -25.21 -54.00
C GLN A 125 -37.60 -25.91 -55.34
N TRP A 126 -38.41 -26.94 -55.60
CA TRP A 126 -38.43 -27.63 -56.87
C TRP A 126 -39.16 -26.77 -57.90
N THR A 127 -38.49 -26.46 -59.02
CA THR A 127 -39.12 -25.75 -60.15
C THR A 127 -38.83 -26.47 -61.45
N THR A 128 -39.80 -26.50 -62.36
CA THR A 128 -39.66 -27.16 -63.67
C THR A 128 -39.40 -26.11 -64.74
N ILE A 129 -38.22 -26.17 -65.37
CA ILE A 129 -37.86 -25.29 -66.49
C ILE A 129 -37.81 -26.16 -67.75
N ASN A 130 -38.65 -25.85 -68.75
CA ASN A 130 -38.75 -26.60 -70.02
C ASN A 130 -39.01 -28.11 -69.86
N GLY A 131 -39.81 -28.51 -68.87
CA GLY A 131 -40.17 -29.93 -68.64
C GLY A 131 -39.12 -30.73 -67.86
N THR A 132 -37.97 -30.15 -67.53
CA THR A 132 -36.92 -30.79 -66.73
C THR A 132 -37.03 -30.33 -65.28
N PRO A 133 -37.15 -31.24 -64.29
CA PRO A 133 -37.17 -30.85 -62.87
C PRO A 133 -35.79 -30.34 -62.46
N THR A 134 -35.72 -29.10 -61.95
CA THR A 134 -34.48 -28.48 -61.45
C THR A 134 -34.64 -28.04 -60.00
N VAL A 135 -33.71 -28.44 -59.14
CA VAL A 135 -33.64 -27.98 -57.73
C VAL A 135 -32.87 -26.68 -57.70
N TRP A 136 -33.52 -25.63 -57.20
CA TRP A 136 -32.84 -24.39 -56.84
C TRP A 136 -32.62 -24.39 -55.33
N ILE A 137 -31.37 -24.60 -54.92
CA ILE A 137 -30.97 -24.36 -53.55
C ILE A 137 -30.75 -22.86 -53.44
N ASN A 138 -31.72 -22.14 -52.86
CA ASN A 138 -31.53 -20.74 -52.47
C ASN A 138 -30.53 -20.70 -51.31
N GLY A 139 -29.25 -20.86 -51.62
CA GLY A 139 -28.17 -20.41 -50.75
C GLY A 139 -28.15 -18.89 -50.79
N GLY A 140 -28.98 -18.24 -49.98
CA GLY A 140 -28.72 -16.84 -49.60
C GLY A 140 -27.26 -16.75 -49.16
N PRO A 141 -26.54 -15.65 -49.50
CA PRO A 141 -25.08 -15.57 -49.55
C PRO A 141 -24.49 -16.41 -48.43
N SER A 142 -24.09 -17.62 -48.81
CA SER A 142 -23.71 -18.65 -47.86
C SER A 142 -22.58 -18.05 -47.06
N SER A 143 -22.84 -17.90 -45.77
CA SER A 143 -21.94 -17.49 -44.71
C SER A 143 -20.55 -18.11 -44.88
N ALA A 144 -19.72 -17.49 -45.72
CA ALA A 144 -18.27 -17.60 -45.66
C ALA A 144 -17.73 -17.05 -44.32
N ALA A 145 -18.62 -16.49 -43.48
CA ALA A 145 -18.40 -16.15 -42.09
C ALA A 145 -18.53 -17.34 -41.11
N ALA A 146 -18.89 -18.55 -41.56
CA ALA A 146 -19.11 -19.71 -40.67
C ALA A 146 -17.86 -20.60 -40.48
N ALA A 147 -16.65 -20.09 -40.73
CA ALA A 147 -15.41 -20.88 -40.66
C ALA A 147 -14.39 -20.40 -39.61
N HIS A 148 -14.82 -19.65 -38.58
CA HIS A 148 -13.93 -19.25 -37.47
C HIS A 148 -14.57 -19.47 -36.08
N ASP A 149 -15.35 -20.54 -35.91
CA ASP A 149 -15.91 -20.91 -34.58
C ASP A 149 -14.85 -21.35 -33.55
N SER A 150 -13.61 -21.59 -33.98
CA SER A 150 -12.55 -22.15 -33.13
C SER A 150 -11.74 -21.12 -32.31
N ASP A 151 -11.94 -19.81 -32.50
CA ASP A 151 -11.00 -18.80 -31.97
C ASP A 151 -11.52 -18.03 -30.72
N LEU A 152 -12.80 -18.20 -30.36
CA LEU A 152 -13.41 -17.46 -29.25
C LEU A 152 -13.27 -18.16 -27.88
N ALA A 153 -13.09 -19.48 -27.85
CA ALA A 153 -12.85 -20.22 -26.62
C ALA A 153 -11.53 -19.80 -25.93
N PHE A 154 -10.52 -19.47 -26.74
CA PHE A 154 -9.24 -18.94 -26.28
C PHE A 154 -9.39 -17.59 -25.57
N LEU A 155 -10.23 -16.69 -26.10
CA LEU A 155 -10.57 -15.40 -25.47
C LEU A 155 -11.33 -15.59 -24.14
N GLY A 156 -12.18 -16.60 -24.04
CA GLY A 156 -12.84 -16.99 -22.79
C GLY A 156 -11.83 -17.39 -21.70
N TRP A 157 -10.82 -18.19 -22.05
CA TRP A 157 -9.76 -18.57 -21.10
C TRP A 157 -8.89 -17.39 -20.67
N ILE A 158 -8.52 -16.50 -21.60
CA ILE A 158 -7.75 -15.28 -21.28
C ILE A 158 -8.52 -14.38 -20.32
N SER A 159 -9.81 -14.14 -20.58
CA SER A 159 -10.65 -13.31 -19.69
C SER A 159 -10.83 -13.93 -18.31
N GLY A 160 -10.98 -15.26 -18.22
CA GLY A 160 -11.02 -16.00 -16.97
C GLY A 160 -9.75 -15.84 -16.13
N PHE A 161 -8.56 -16.01 -16.74
CA PHE A 161 -7.29 -15.80 -16.04
C PHE A 161 -7.05 -14.34 -15.66
N ALA A 162 -7.42 -13.39 -16.52
CA ALA A 162 -7.32 -11.97 -16.23
C ALA A 162 -8.17 -11.59 -15.00
N LEU A 163 -9.40 -12.10 -14.91
CA LEU A 163 -10.28 -11.87 -13.78
C LEU A 163 -9.77 -12.51 -12.49
N LEU A 164 -9.31 -13.77 -12.55
CA LEU A 164 -8.73 -14.45 -11.38
C LEU A 164 -7.51 -13.69 -10.86
N THR A 165 -6.63 -13.26 -11.77
CA THR A 165 -5.45 -12.45 -11.43
C THR A 165 -5.88 -11.15 -10.76
N ALA A 166 -6.83 -10.41 -11.33
CA ALA A 166 -7.33 -9.16 -10.76
C ALA A 166 -7.90 -9.35 -9.34
N VAL A 167 -8.70 -10.40 -9.11
CA VAL A 167 -9.23 -10.74 -7.79
C VAL A 167 -8.10 -11.06 -6.81
N LEU A 168 -7.11 -11.86 -7.22
CA LEU A 168 -5.96 -12.20 -6.38
C LEU A 168 -5.18 -10.94 -5.97
N LEU A 169 -4.92 -10.04 -6.92
CA LEU A 169 -4.25 -8.78 -6.66
C LEU A 169 -5.03 -7.89 -5.67
N PHE A 170 -6.35 -7.81 -5.83
CA PHE A 170 -7.21 -7.03 -4.93
C PHE A 170 -7.21 -7.62 -3.51
N VAL A 171 -7.31 -8.94 -3.37
CA VAL A 171 -7.24 -9.63 -2.08
C VAL A 171 -5.88 -9.42 -1.40
N LEU A 172 -4.78 -9.51 -2.14
CA LEU A 172 -3.44 -9.25 -1.61
C LEU A 172 -3.28 -7.80 -1.16
N ALA A 173 -3.74 -6.84 -1.98
CA ALA A 173 -3.72 -5.42 -1.63
C ALA A 173 -4.55 -5.12 -0.38
N ALA A 174 -5.77 -5.68 -0.28
CA ALA A 174 -6.64 -5.54 0.88
C ALA A 174 -6.02 -6.14 2.15
N ARG A 175 -5.41 -7.33 2.06
CA ARG A 175 -4.73 -7.98 3.19
C ARG A 175 -3.52 -7.17 3.65
N LEU A 176 -2.72 -6.64 2.73
CA LEU A 176 -1.60 -5.77 3.06
C LEU A 176 -2.10 -4.49 3.72
N ALA A 177 -3.12 -3.84 3.16
CA ALA A 177 -3.72 -2.64 3.73
C ALA A 177 -4.30 -2.88 5.13
N ALA A 178 -4.96 -4.02 5.35
CA ALA A 178 -5.49 -4.40 6.66
C ALA A 178 -4.37 -4.61 7.68
N ARG A 179 -3.27 -5.28 7.31
CA ARG A 179 -2.08 -5.43 8.16
C ARG A 179 -1.45 -4.07 8.49
N PHE A 180 -1.34 -3.18 7.51
CA PHE A 180 -0.85 -1.82 7.74
C PHE A 180 -1.78 -1.01 8.65
N ARG A 181 -3.10 -1.10 8.47
CA ARG A 181 -4.07 -0.43 9.35
C ARG A 181 -3.99 -0.98 10.76
N ALA A 182 -3.96 -2.29 10.92
CA ALA A 182 -3.78 -2.95 12.22
C ALA A 182 -2.48 -2.49 12.90
N ALA A 183 -1.38 -2.39 12.14
CA ALA A 183 -0.15 -1.81 12.65
C ALA A 183 -0.35 -0.34 13.05
N MET A 184 -1.04 0.49 12.28
CA MET A 184 -1.22 1.91 12.61
C MET A 184 -2.17 2.18 13.79
N VAL A 185 -3.02 1.23 14.20
CA VAL A 185 -3.94 1.39 15.36
C VAL A 185 -3.18 1.61 16.66
N GLY A 186 -2.03 0.95 16.86
CA GLY A 186 -1.22 1.10 18.08
C GLY A 186 -0.35 2.37 18.11
N ARG A 187 -0.28 3.12 17.01
CA ARG A 187 0.61 4.28 16.90
C ARG A 187 0.32 5.39 17.94
N PRO A 188 -0.93 5.78 18.22
CA PRO A 188 -1.21 6.79 19.24
C PRO A 188 -0.75 6.36 20.64
N ALA A 189 -0.85 5.08 20.98
CA ALA A 189 -0.39 4.54 22.26
C ALA A 189 1.15 4.60 22.37
N ALA A 190 1.85 4.21 21.31
CA ALA A 190 3.30 4.35 21.24
C ALA A 190 3.74 5.82 21.33
N GLU A 191 3.09 6.74 20.59
CA GLU A 191 3.39 8.17 20.61
C GLU A 191 3.12 8.81 21.98
N ALA A 192 2.09 8.37 22.70
CA ALA A 192 1.79 8.84 24.05
C ALA A 192 2.90 8.47 25.05
N VAL A 193 3.47 7.26 24.96
CA VAL A 193 4.62 6.88 25.79
C VAL A 193 5.87 7.62 25.34
N TRP A 194 6.16 7.60 24.04
CA TRP A 194 7.34 8.20 23.43
C TRP A 194 7.49 9.70 23.71
N SER A 195 6.39 10.46 23.65
CA SER A 195 6.41 11.92 23.83
C SER A 195 6.68 12.37 25.27
N ARG A 196 6.50 11.48 26.25
CA ARG A 196 6.77 11.75 27.67
C ARG A 196 8.25 11.54 28.06
N ALA A 197 9.04 10.93 27.18
CA ALA A 197 10.40 10.54 27.50
C ALA A 197 11.44 11.65 27.25
N TRP A 198 12.54 11.59 28.01
CA TRP A 198 13.66 12.51 27.95
C TRP A 198 14.97 11.78 27.70
N TYR A 199 15.83 12.35 26.86
CA TYR A 199 17.13 11.82 26.49
C TYR A 199 18.24 12.69 27.07
N CYS A 200 19.22 12.06 27.72
CA CYS A 200 20.43 12.71 28.20
C CYS A 200 21.56 12.47 27.21
N ALA A 201 22.08 13.52 26.57
CA ALA A 201 23.15 13.38 25.58
C ALA A 201 24.47 12.89 26.21
N ARG A 202 24.76 13.29 27.45
CA ARG A 202 25.96 12.89 28.19
C ARG A 202 26.02 11.39 28.50
N CYS A 203 24.89 10.81 28.91
CA CYS A 203 24.82 9.41 29.30
C CYS A 203 24.38 8.48 28.16
N GLY A 204 23.78 9.00 27.10
CA GLY A 204 23.19 8.19 26.04
C GLY A 204 21.96 7.39 26.49
N SER A 205 21.32 7.79 27.59
CA SER A 205 20.18 7.09 28.18
C SER A 205 18.89 7.88 28.08
N VAL A 206 17.78 7.15 28.09
CA VAL A 206 16.42 7.70 28.09
C VAL A 206 15.79 7.47 29.46
N HIS A 207 14.99 8.40 29.93
CA HIS A 207 14.28 8.28 31.18
C HIS A 207 12.90 8.92 31.08
N PHE A 208 12.01 8.51 31.97
CA PHE A 208 10.69 9.12 32.13
C PHE A 208 10.73 10.04 33.35
N PRO A 209 9.95 11.14 33.34
CA PRO A 209 9.71 11.89 34.56
C PRO A 209 9.03 10.96 35.59
N PRO A 210 9.30 11.14 36.89
CA PRO A 210 8.68 10.31 37.93
C PRO A 210 7.16 10.46 37.86
N ALA A 211 6.50 9.40 37.41
CA ALA A 211 5.05 9.28 37.31
C ALA A 211 4.66 7.85 37.69
N ASP A 212 3.45 7.68 38.23
CA ASP A 212 2.98 6.37 38.69
C ASP A 212 2.96 5.35 37.54
N GLY A 213 3.74 4.28 37.68
CA GLY A 213 3.83 3.18 36.72
C GLY A 213 4.91 3.30 35.64
N ASP A 214 5.62 4.43 35.55
CA ASP A 214 6.76 4.57 34.62
C ASP A 214 8.07 4.11 35.30
N PRO A 215 9.01 3.52 34.53
CA PRO A 215 10.31 3.14 35.08
C PRO A 215 11.11 4.38 35.49
N THR A 216 11.52 4.41 36.75
CA THR A 216 12.33 5.48 37.34
C THR A 216 13.81 5.37 37.00
N GLU A 217 14.25 4.24 36.47
CA GLU A 217 15.64 3.98 36.09
C GLU A 217 15.96 4.52 34.69
N ALA A 218 17.24 4.85 34.47
CA ALA A 218 17.76 5.16 33.15
C ALA A 218 17.68 3.94 32.22
N LEU A 219 16.97 4.07 31.11
CA LEU A 219 16.82 3.05 30.09
C LEU A 219 17.89 3.19 29.01
N SER A 220 18.41 2.07 28.53
CA SER A 220 19.12 2.03 27.25
C SER A 220 18.17 2.35 26.08
N LEU A 221 18.75 2.78 24.95
CA LEU A 221 17.97 3.03 23.73
C LEU A 221 17.17 1.80 23.26
N GLN A 222 17.72 0.59 23.43
CA GLN A 222 17.05 -0.65 23.08
C GLN A 222 15.87 -0.96 24.01
N GLN A 223 16.03 -0.77 25.32
CA GLN A 223 14.94 -0.96 26.29
C GLN A 223 13.83 0.06 26.08
N PHE A 224 14.20 1.33 25.85
CA PHE A 224 13.23 2.38 25.54
C PHE A 224 12.43 2.05 24.27
N ARG A 225 13.10 1.63 23.20
CA ARG A 225 12.44 1.19 21.97
C ARG A 225 11.50 0.01 22.23
N ALA A 226 11.95 -0.98 23.00
CA ALA A 226 11.12 -2.13 23.35
C ALA A 226 9.81 -1.70 24.02
N LEU A 227 9.91 -0.83 25.03
CA LEU A 227 8.77 -0.31 25.80
C LEU A 227 7.79 0.49 24.92
N VAL A 228 8.30 1.42 24.11
CA VAL A 228 7.46 2.22 23.19
C VAL A 228 6.78 1.34 22.14
N TRP A 229 7.51 0.37 21.59
CA TRP A 229 6.98 -0.51 20.55
C TRP A 229 5.99 -1.52 21.12
N GLU A 230 6.21 -2.02 22.32
CA GLU A 230 5.25 -2.87 23.03
C GLU A 230 3.93 -2.12 23.28
N ALA A 231 3.98 -0.87 23.73
CA ALA A 231 2.80 -0.02 23.87
C ALA A 231 2.04 0.18 22.54
N GLY A 232 2.76 0.16 21.41
CA GLY A 232 2.17 0.22 20.06
C GLY A 232 1.79 -1.12 19.44
N GLY A 233 1.99 -2.25 20.13
CA GLY A 233 1.77 -3.59 19.58
C GLY A 233 2.82 -4.07 18.57
N TYR A 234 3.98 -3.42 18.52
CA TYR A 234 5.12 -3.72 17.65
C TYR A 234 6.25 -4.50 18.34
N GLY A 235 6.06 -4.97 19.58
CA GLY A 235 7.11 -5.60 20.40
C GLY A 235 7.88 -6.72 19.69
N ALA A 236 7.21 -7.52 18.86
CA ALA A 236 7.83 -8.61 18.08
C ALA A 236 8.91 -8.12 17.07
N LEU A 237 8.89 -6.85 16.67
CA LEU A 237 9.83 -6.26 15.71
C LEU A 237 11.10 -5.74 16.37
N VAL A 238 11.13 -5.62 17.70
CA VAL A 238 12.26 -5.05 18.45
C VAL A 238 13.53 -5.88 18.25
N ALA A 239 13.42 -7.22 18.25
CA ALA A 239 14.55 -8.11 18.02
C ALA A 239 15.11 -8.02 16.58
N GLN A 240 14.27 -7.64 15.62
CA GLN A 240 14.68 -7.48 14.22
C GLN A 240 15.38 -6.13 13.97
N HIS A 241 15.21 -5.18 14.89
CA HIS A 241 15.70 -3.80 14.76
C HIS A 241 16.47 -3.41 16.03
N PRO A 242 17.74 -3.85 16.18
CA PRO A 242 18.59 -3.41 17.30
C PRO A 242 18.89 -1.91 17.21
N ALA A 243 18.95 -1.24 18.36
CA ALA A 243 19.47 0.11 18.49
C ALA A 243 21.00 0.00 18.53
N VAL A 244 21.65 0.51 17.49
CA VAL A 244 23.11 0.53 17.33
C VAL A 244 23.66 1.82 17.91
#